data_AF-A0A7S0BCA5-F1
#
_entry.id   AF-A0A7S0BCA5-F1
#
_cell.length_a   1.000
_cell.length_b   1.000
_cell.length_c   1.000
_cell.angle_alpha   90.00
_cell.angle_beta   90.00
_cell.angle_gamma   90.00
#
_symmetry.space_group_name_H-M   'P 1'
#
loop_
_entity.id
_entity.type
_entity.pdbx_description
1 polymer ?
#
loop_
_entity_poly.entity_id
_entity_poly.type
_entity_poly.pdbx_seq_one_letter_code
_entity_poly.pdbx_strand_id
1 'polypeptide(L)'
;GFFLELVSSMLTGSKYGEEFELSPHITDLFLVLAYTALSHLAHRWMFAVYDTQCQLAEEREAHERLLLGVCDATVWVAEDGDRITHSGQRFDHIVGVPALGTRLSHHILQTPVEQARLREAFQRQAADGHCVPAVSLPTTLRNVQLGDVELLIVDRGSNAAATA
;
A
#
# COMPACT_ATOMS: atom_id res chain seq x y z
N GLY A 1 -17.57 22.56 22.96
CA GLY A 1 -16.69 23.73 22.80
C GLY A 1 -17.39 24.80 22.00
N PHE A 2 -17.40 24.67 20.68
CA PHE A 2 -17.99 25.63 19.73
C PHE A 2 -19.47 25.97 19.98
N PHE A 3 -20.24 24.98 20.40
CA PHE A 3 -21.68 25.12 20.66
C PHE A 3 -22.00 26.04 21.84
N LEU A 4 -21.13 26.05 22.86
CA LEU A 4 -21.36 26.83 24.08
C LEU A 4 -21.00 28.31 23.89
N GLU A 5 -20.03 28.63 23.05
CA GLU A 5 -19.70 30.01 22.69
C GLU A 5 -20.67 30.61 21.66
N LEU A 6 -21.19 29.80 20.73
CA LEU A 6 -22.28 30.21 19.83
C LEU A 6 -23.54 30.60 20.62
N VAL A 7 -23.88 29.79 21.63
CA VAL A 7 -24.96 30.07 22.59
C VAL A 7 -24.69 31.32 23.41
N SER A 8 -23.43 31.54 23.84
CA SER A 8 -23.07 32.73 24.61
C SER A 8 -23.14 34.02 23.78
N SER A 9 -22.73 33.98 22.51
CA SER A 9 -22.73 35.14 21.60
C SER A 9 -24.15 35.54 21.15
N MET A 10 -25.02 34.55 20.95
CA MET A 10 -26.46 34.75 20.73
C MET A 10 -27.14 35.46 21.92
N LEU A 11 -26.70 35.14 23.15
CA LEU A 11 -27.24 35.75 24.36
C LEU A 11 -26.80 37.22 24.55
N THR A 12 -25.64 37.62 24.02
CA THR A 12 -25.13 39.00 24.11
C THR A 12 -25.60 39.92 22.98
N GLY A 13 -25.86 39.39 21.78
CA GLY A 13 -26.33 40.18 20.62
C GLY A 13 -27.75 40.76 20.76
N SER A 14 -28.58 40.19 21.64
CA SER A 14 -29.95 40.67 21.92
C SER A 14 -30.02 42.04 22.60
N LYS A 15 -28.90 42.60 23.10
CA LYS A 15 -28.94 43.79 23.97
C LYS A 15 -28.67 45.14 23.30
N TYR A 16 -28.28 45.19 22.03
CA TYR A 16 -27.95 46.45 21.35
C TYR A 16 -28.74 46.57 20.05
N GLY A 17 -29.87 47.26 20.13
CA GLY A 17 -30.66 47.65 18.96
C GLY A 17 -30.10 48.93 18.33
N GLU A 18 -29.86 48.90 17.01
CA GLU A 18 -30.61 49.72 16.04
C GLU A 18 -30.07 49.50 14.61
N GLU A 19 -31.03 49.35 13.68
CA GLU A 19 -31.00 49.64 12.24
C GLU A 19 -30.00 48.91 11.31
N PHE A 20 -30.25 47.62 11.10
CA PHE A 20 -30.38 47.04 9.74
C PHE A 20 -31.20 45.75 9.86
N GLU A 21 -32.47 45.80 9.47
CA GLU A 21 -33.48 44.75 9.68
C GLU A 21 -33.33 43.55 8.72
N LEU A 22 -32.12 42.99 8.58
CA LEU A 22 -31.96 41.58 8.22
C LEU A 22 -31.45 40.84 9.45
N SER A 23 -32.39 40.14 10.07
CA SER A 23 -32.32 39.53 11.39
C SER A 23 -31.02 38.72 11.62
N PRO A 24 -30.24 39.00 12.70
CA PRO A 24 -29.03 38.26 13.07
C PRO A 24 -29.28 36.77 13.34
N HIS A 25 -30.54 36.38 13.47
CA HIS A 25 -30.93 34.97 13.56
C HIS A 25 -30.81 34.23 12.22
N ILE A 26 -30.92 34.93 11.09
CA ILE A 26 -30.82 34.34 9.74
C ILE A 26 -29.37 33.96 9.44
N THR A 27 -28.41 34.81 9.80
CA THR A 27 -27.00 34.56 9.59
C THR A 27 -26.49 33.40 10.45
N ASP A 28 -26.95 33.32 11.71
CA ASP A 28 -26.62 32.18 12.57
C ASP A 28 -27.26 30.88 12.09
N LEU A 29 -28.54 30.91 11.70
CA LEU A 29 -29.18 29.74 11.11
C LEU A 29 -28.43 29.26 9.87
N PHE A 30 -28.01 30.19 8.99
CA PHE A 30 -27.22 29.85 7.82
C PHE A 30 -25.87 29.25 8.19
N LEU A 31 -25.21 29.77 9.22
CA LEU A 31 -23.92 29.25 9.70
C LEU A 31 -24.07 27.82 10.25
N VAL A 32 -25.11 27.56 11.05
CA VAL A 32 -25.40 26.22 11.59
C VAL A 32 -25.75 25.24 10.47
N LEU A 33 -26.57 25.65 9.49
CA LEU A 33 -26.90 24.83 8.32
C LEU A 33 -25.67 24.53 7.46
N ALA A 34 -24.82 25.53 7.24
CA ALA A 34 -23.57 25.34 6.49
C ALA A 34 -22.61 24.41 7.25
N TYR A 35 -22.47 24.57 8.57
CA TYR A 35 -21.62 23.71 9.39
C TYR A 35 -22.11 22.25 9.39
N THR A 36 -23.41 22.04 9.59
CA THR A 36 -23.98 20.69 9.57
C THR A 36 -23.80 20.05 8.20
N ALA A 37 -24.08 20.77 7.11
CA ALA A 37 -23.84 20.29 5.75
C ALA A 37 -22.36 19.91 5.52
N LEU A 38 -21.41 20.75 5.91
CA LEU A 38 -19.98 20.48 5.78
C LEU A 38 -19.57 19.27 6.62
N SER A 39 -20.08 19.14 7.84
CA SER A 39 -19.78 17.98 8.70
C SER A 39 -20.30 16.67 8.10
N HIS A 40 -21.49 16.68 7.49
CA HIS A 40 -22.04 15.51 6.80
C HIS A 40 -21.22 15.15 5.56
N LEU A 41 -20.78 16.15 4.78
CA LEU A 41 -19.91 15.93 3.63
C LEU A 41 -18.55 15.36 4.05
N ALA A 42 -17.92 15.96 5.07
CA ALA A 42 -16.65 15.49 5.61
C ALA A 42 -16.76 14.06 6.14
N HIS A 43 -17.84 13.75 6.86
CA HIS A 43 -18.10 12.40 7.36
C HIS A 43 -18.23 11.41 6.20
N ARG A 44 -19.08 11.70 5.20
CA ARG A 44 -19.24 10.83 4.04
C ARG A 44 -17.94 10.59 3.29
N TRP A 45 -17.15 11.64 3.11
CA TRP A 45 -15.84 11.52 2.46
C TRP A 45 -14.89 10.65 3.28
N MET A 46 -14.82 10.86 4.59
CA MET A 46 -13.98 10.05 5.48
C MET A 46 -14.39 8.56 5.45
N PHE A 47 -15.69 8.26 5.47
CA PHE A 47 -16.19 6.89 5.36
C PHE A 47 -15.87 6.26 4.00
N ALA A 48 -15.99 7.01 2.91
CA ALA A 48 -15.64 6.51 1.58
C ALA A 48 -14.13 6.20 1.46
N VAL A 49 -13.27 7.06 2.02
CA VAL A 49 -11.82 6.80 2.05
C VAL A 49 -11.49 5.60 2.93
N TYR A 50 -12.17 5.46 4.07
CA TYR A 50 -11.98 4.31 4.95
C TYR A 50 -12.39 2.99 4.30
N ASP A 51 -13.55 2.96 3.65
CA ASP A 51 -14.06 1.78 2.96
C ASP A 51 -13.13 1.33 1.82
N THR A 52 -12.62 2.28 1.03
CA THR A 52 -11.63 1.95 -0.02
C THR A 52 -10.31 1.42 0.56
N GLN A 53 -9.84 1.93 1.70
CA GLN A 53 -8.66 1.37 2.37
C GLN A 53 -8.89 -0.03 2.92
N CYS A 54 -10.07 -0.30 3.48
CA CYS A 54 -10.45 -1.63 3.94
C CYS A 54 -10.50 -2.63 2.79
N GLN A 55 -11.16 -2.28 1.68
CA GLN A 55 -11.22 -3.14 0.49
C GLN A 55 -9.83 -3.43 -0.08
N LEU A 56 -8.96 -2.42 -0.19
CA LEU A 56 -7.58 -2.63 -0.64
C LEU A 56 -6.77 -3.54 0.31
N ALA A 57 -7.01 -3.45 1.62
CA ALA A 57 -6.38 -4.32 2.60
C ALA A 57 -6.86 -5.77 2.45
N GLU A 58 -8.16 -5.98 2.25
CA GLU A 58 -8.75 -7.31 2.01
C GLU A 58 -8.26 -7.92 0.70
N GLU A 59 -8.21 -7.14 -0.39
CA GLU A 59 -7.66 -7.59 -1.68
C GLU A 59 -6.17 -7.94 -1.58
N ARG A 60 -5.39 -7.12 -0.84
CA ARG A 60 -3.98 -7.42 -0.60
C ARG A 60 -3.81 -8.74 0.15
N GLU A 61 -4.62 -8.96 1.18
CA GLU A 61 -4.57 -10.19 1.97
C GLU A 61 -5.01 -11.41 1.16
N ALA A 62 -6.06 -11.26 0.33
CA ALA A 62 -6.50 -12.29 -0.60
C ALA A 62 -5.40 -12.66 -1.61
N HIS A 63 -4.74 -11.66 -2.21
CA HIS A 63 -3.61 -11.88 -3.12
C HIS A 63 -2.44 -12.58 -2.42
N GLU A 64 -2.12 -12.20 -1.18
CA GLU A 64 -1.05 -12.84 -0.42
C GLU A 64 -1.36 -14.31 -0.12
N ARG A 65 -2.61 -14.61 0.26
CA ARG A 65 -3.06 -16.00 0.45
C ARG A 65 -3.00 -16.82 -0.83
N LEU A 66 -3.40 -16.23 -1.97
CA LEU A 66 -3.30 -16.90 -3.27
C LEU A 66 -1.85 -17.21 -3.63
N LEU A 67 -0.92 -16.26 -3.42
CA LEU A 67 0.50 -16.49 -3.65
C LEU A 67 1.05 -17.59 -2.73
N LEU A 68 0.65 -17.61 -1.45
CA LEU A 68 1.03 -18.69 -0.51
C LEU A 68 0.39 -20.05 -0.84
N GLY A 69 -0.69 -20.08 -1.63
CA GLY A 69 -1.30 -21.31 -2.13
C GLY A 69 -0.56 -21.90 -3.33
N VAL A 70 0.18 -21.08 -4.08
CA VAL A 70 0.94 -21.49 -5.28
C VAL A 70 2.43 -21.65 -4.99
N CYS A 71 2.98 -20.83 -4.08
CA CYS A 71 4.40 -20.80 -3.76
C CYS A 71 4.62 -21.16 -2.27
N ASP A 72 5.65 -21.95 -2.00
CA ASP A 72 6.03 -22.31 -0.62
C ASP A 72 6.48 -21.08 0.19
N ALA A 73 7.10 -20.11 -0.49
CA ALA A 73 7.53 -18.85 0.08
C ALA A 73 7.50 -17.71 -0.95
N THR A 74 7.35 -16.49 -0.44
CA THR A 74 7.36 -15.26 -1.25
C THR A 74 8.43 -14.31 -0.73
N VAL A 75 9.08 -13.62 -1.66
CA VAL A 75 10.13 -12.63 -1.38
C VAL A 75 9.98 -11.48 -2.36
N TRP A 76 10.14 -10.24 -1.90
CA TRP A 76 10.13 -9.07 -2.77
C TRP A 76 11.54 -8.53 -2.87
N VAL A 77 11.90 -8.15 -4.10
CA VAL A 77 13.23 -7.69 -4.46
C VAL A 77 13.11 -6.24 -4.92
N ALA A 78 14.14 -5.44 -4.68
CA ALA A 78 14.21 -4.06 -5.18
C ALA A 78 14.38 -4.04 -6.71
N GLU A 79 14.30 -2.84 -7.29
CA GLU A 79 14.48 -2.60 -8.73
C GLU A 79 15.86 -3.06 -9.26
N ASP A 80 16.86 -3.20 -8.38
CA ASP A 80 18.16 -3.76 -8.73
C ASP A 80 18.13 -5.27 -9.01
N GLY A 81 17.01 -5.95 -8.72
CA GLY A 81 16.84 -7.38 -8.90
C GLY A 81 17.68 -8.24 -7.94
N ASP A 82 18.30 -7.63 -6.92
CA ASP A 82 19.16 -8.37 -5.99
C ASP A 82 18.83 -8.07 -4.53
N ARG A 83 18.45 -6.85 -4.15
CA ARG A 83 18.22 -6.53 -2.73
C ARG A 83 16.84 -6.95 -2.26
N ILE A 84 16.76 -7.78 -1.23
CA ILE A 84 15.49 -8.21 -0.65
C ILE A 84 14.87 -7.07 0.17
N THR A 85 13.72 -6.56 -0.27
CA THR A 85 12.95 -5.50 0.40
C THR A 85 11.90 -6.05 1.35
N HIS A 86 11.42 -7.27 1.10
CA HIS A 86 10.47 -7.98 1.94
C HIS A 86 10.75 -9.49 1.92
N SER A 87 10.86 -10.12 3.08
CA SER A 87 10.96 -11.58 3.21
C SER A 87 9.87 -12.09 4.14
N GLY A 88 9.17 -13.15 3.73
CA GLY A 88 8.23 -13.86 4.59
C GLY A 88 8.96 -14.81 5.55
N GLN A 89 8.34 -15.12 6.70
CA GLN A 89 8.90 -16.03 7.70
C GLN A 89 9.23 -17.42 7.12
N ARG A 90 8.44 -17.90 6.16
CA ARG A 90 8.69 -19.18 5.46
C ARG A 90 9.98 -19.13 4.64
N PHE A 91 10.23 -18.02 3.94
CA PHE A 91 11.47 -17.85 3.18
C PHE A 91 12.68 -17.84 4.10
N ASP A 92 12.62 -17.07 5.19
CA ASP A 92 13.70 -17.01 6.17
C ASP A 92 13.98 -18.38 6.82
N HIS A 93 12.93 -19.21 7.00
CA HIS A 93 13.07 -20.58 7.48
C HIS A 93 13.74 -21.50 6.44
N ILE A 94 13.36 -21.40 5.17
CA ILE A 94 13.96 -22.17 4.05
C ILE A 94 15.44 -21.81 3.90
N VAL A 95 15.77 -20.52 3.96
CA VAL A 95 17.15 -20.02 3.84
C VAL A 95 17.93 -20.23 5.15
N GLY A 96 17.25 -20.42 6.28
CA GLY A 96 17.82 -20.65 7.61
C GLY A 96 18.38 -19.38 8.28
N VAL A 97 18.25 -18.22 7.66
CA VAL A 97 18.66 -16.92 8.20
C VAL A 97 17.66 -15.83 7.77
N PRO A 98 17.49 -14.75 8.57
CA PRO A 98 16.69 -13.60 8.15
C PRO A 98 17.26 -12.97 6.88
N ALA A 99 16.45 -12.93 5.81
CA ALA A 99 16.91 -12.48 4.49
C ALA A 99 16.62 -10.99 4.22
N LEU A 100 15.81 -10.33 5.06
CA LEU A 100 15.44 -8.93 4.88
C LEU A 100 16.67 -8.01 4.77
N GLY A 101 16.74 -7.20 3.72
CA GLY A 101 17.81 -6.23 3.47
C GLY A 101 19.11 -6.84 2.95
N THR A 102 19.20 -8.16 2.84
CA THR A 102 20.34 -8.87 2.25
C THR A 102 20.19 -9.00 0.73
N ARG A 103 21.24 -9.46 0.05
CA ARG A 103 21.22 -9.74 -1.39
C ARG A 103 20.69 -11.14 -1.66
N LEU A 104 19.75 -11.28 -2.58
CA LEU A 104 19.19 -12.54 -3.05
C LEU A 104 20.30 -13.45 -3.60
N SER A 105 21.28 -12.87 -4.30
CA SER A 105 22.47 -13.58 -4.81
C SER A 105 23.35 -14.20 -3.72
N HIS A 106 23.23 -13.82 -2.45
CA HIS A 106 23.94 -14.48 -1.35
C HIS A 106 23.28 -15.80 -0.92
N HIS A 107 21.97 -15.96 -1.21
CA HIS A 107 21.14 -17.09 -0.80
C HIS A 107 20.90 -18.11 -1.92
N ILE A 108 20.98 -17.69 -3.18
CA ILE A 108 21.01 -18.57 -4.36
C ILE A 108 22.44 -19.11 -4.55
N LEU A 109 22.62 -20.29 -5.16
CA LEU A 109 23.96 -20.84 -5.40
C LEU A 109 24.88 -19.84 -6.11
N GLN A 110 26.15 -19.83 -5.68
CA GLN A 110 27.18 -18.90 -6.14
C GLN A 110 27.79 -19.28 -7.49
N THR A 111 27.19 -20.20 -8.23
CA THR A 111 27.67 -20.56 -9.56
C THR A 111 27.51 -19.34 -10.48
N PRO A 112 28.58 -18.87 -11.15
CA PRO A 112 28.50 -17.66 -11.98
C PRO A 112 27.46 -17.77 -13.11
N VAL A 113 27.18 -19.00 -13.55
CA VAL A 113 26.14 -19.31 -14.55
C VAL A 113 24.73 -19.01 -14.02
N GLU A 114 24.43 -19.37 -12.77
CA GLU A 114 23.11 -19.11 -12.18
C GLU A 114 22.90 -17.63 -11.90
N GLN A 115 23.94 -16.94 -11.43
CA GLN A 115 23.90 -15.49 -11.25
C GLN A 115 23.68 -14.75 -12.57
N ALA A 116 24.31 -15.22 -13.66
CA ALA A 116 24.09 -14.66 -14.99
C ALA A 116 22.65 -14.88 -15.47
N ARG A 117 22.10 -16.10 -15.28
CA ARG A 117 20.70 -16.43 -15.63
C ARG A 117 19.70 -15.60 -14.84
N LEU A 118 19.92 -15.42 -13.55
CA LEU A 118 19.07 -14.60 -12.68
C LEU A 118 19.07 -13.15 -13.17
N ARG A 119 20.26 -12.58 -13.41
CA ARG A 119 20.39 -11.20 -13.93
C ARG A 119 19.72 -11.05 -15.29
N GLU A 120 19.89 -12.01 -16.18
CA GLU A 120 19.24 -11.99 -17.49
C GLU A 120 17.72 -12.04 -17.37
N ALA A 121 17.18 -12.85 -16.45
CA ALA A 121 15.74 -12.91 -16.20
C ALA A 121 15.18 -11.56 -15.72
N PHE A 122 15.86 -10.89 -14.78
CA PHE A 122 15.48 -9.55 -14.34
C PHE A 122 15.64 -8.49 -15.44
N GLN A 123 16.72 -8.56 -16.23
CA GLN A 123 16.95 -7.64 -17.35
C GLN A 123 15.88 -7.75 -18.44
N ARG A 124 15.43 -8.97 -18.74
CA ARG A 124 14.32 -9.18 -19.71
C ARG A 124 13.04 -8.55 -19.20
N GLN A 125 12.71 -8.72 -17.92
CA GLN A 125 11.53 -8.07 -17.33
C GLN A 125 11.62 -6.54 -17.38
N ALA A 126 12.79 -5.97 -17.08
CA ALA A 126 12.98 -4.52 -17.12
C ALA A 126 12.95 -3.96 -18.56
N ALA A 127 13.42 -4.71 -19.55
CA ALA A 127 13.53 -4.25 -20.93
C ALA A 127 12.18 -4.21 -21.66
N ASP A 128 11.28 -5.15 -21.35
CA ASP A 128 10.09 -5.35 -22.17
C ASP A 128 8.99 -4.30 -21.92
N GLY A 129 9.07 -3.48 -20.87
CA GLY A 129 8.19 -2.30 -20.62
C GLY A 129 6.67 -2.59 -20.58
N HIS A 130 6.30 -3.85 -20.77
CA HIS A 130 4.98 -4.41 -20.79
C HIS A 130 4.91 -5.43 -19.66
N CYS A 131 3.73 -5.63 -19.08
CA CYS A 131 3.51 -6.68 -18.08
C CYS A 131 3.79 -8.06 -18.71
N VAL A 132 5.06 -8.49 -18.68
CA VAL A 132 5.47 -9.81 -19.15
C VAL A 132 4.90 -10.85 -18.19
N PRO A 133 4.37 -11.98 -18.69
CA PRO A 133 3.97 -13.09 -17.84
C PRO A 133 5.10 -13.54 -16.93
N ALA A 134 4.74 -14.07 -15.76
CA ALA A 134 5.67 -14.55 -14.75
C ALA A 134 6.78 -15.44 -15.36
N VAL A 135 8.04 -15.15 -15.04
CA VAL A 135 9.19 -15.90 -15.52
C VAL A 135 9.52 -16.98 -14.49
N SER A 136 9.41 -18.24 -14.89
CA SER A 136 9.91 -19.36 -14.08
C SER A 136 11.40 -19.57 -14.34
N LEU A 137 12.18 -19.66 -13.26
CA LEU A 137 13.61 -19.95 -13.29
C LEU A 137 13.90 -21.12 -12.33
N PRO A 138 14.26 -22.31 -12.84
CA PRO A 138 14.76 -23.38 -11.99
C PRO A 138 16.11 -22.97 -11.40
N THR A 139 16.19 -22.93 -10.07
CA THR A 139 17.38 -22.52 -9.31
C THR A 139 17.61 -23.47 -8.14
N THR A 140 18.78 -23.40 -7.54
CA THR A 140 19.08 -24.16 -6.32
C THR A 140 19.45 -23.18 -5.20
N LEU A 141 18.90 -23.42 -4.02
CA LEU A 141 19.15 -22.58 -2.86
C LEU A 141 20.36 -23.08 -2.09
N ARG A 142 21.21 -22.16 -1.63
CA ARG A 142 22.50 -22.49 -1.01
C ARG A 142 22.40 -23.33 0.27
N ASN A 143 21.39 -23.06 1.08
CA ASN A 143 21.26 -23.69 2.40
C ASN A 143 20.29 -24.87 2.43
N VAL A 144 19.57 -25.12 1.33
CA VAL A 144 18.63 -26.23 1.26
C VAL A 144 19.39 -27.42 0.69
N GLN A 145 19.77 -28.36 1.56
CA GLN A 145 20.40 -29.63 1.13
C GLN A 145 19.48 -30.51 0.27
N LEU A 146 18.23 -30.08 0.04
CA LEU A 146 17.20 -30.85 -0.66
C LEU A 146 16.48 -29.99 -1.72
N GLY A 147 16.93 -30.08 -2.96
CA GLY A 147 16.05 -29.95 -4.12
C GLY A 147 16.25 -28.73 -5.01
N ASP A 148 15.98 -28.95 -6.29
CA ASP A 148 15.77 -27.88 -7.26
C ASP A 148 14.51 -27.09 -6.86
N VAL A 149 14.64 -25.78 -6.74
CA VAL A 149 13.55 -24.85 -6.40
C VAL A 149 13.20 -24.05 -7.65
N GLU A 150 11.92 -23.95 -7.95
CA GLU A 150 11.43 -23.12 -9.04
C GLU A 150 11.17 -21.70 -8.53
N LEU A 151 11.94 -20.73 -9.02
CA LEU A 151 11.76 -19.32 -8.70
C LEU A 151 10.81 -18.70 -9.72
N LEU A 152 9.65 -18.24 -9.25
CA LEU A 152 8.70 -17.49 -10.07
C LEU A 152 8.92 -15.99 -9.88
N ILE A 153 9.38 -15.32 -10.93
CA ILE A 153 9.63 -13.88 -10.92
C ILE A 153 8.43 -13.16 -11.55
N VAL A 154 7.78 -12.30 -10.78
CA VAL A 154 6.63 -11.50 -11.21
C VAL A 154 6.96 -10.04 -11.05
N ASP A 155 6.88 -9.28 -12.14
CA ASP A 155 6.98 -7.82 -12.06
C ASP A 155 5.67 -7.26 -11.50
N ARG A 156 5.76 -6.59 -10.35
CA ARG A 156 4.68 -5.79 -9.79
C ARG A 156 4.92 -4.38 -10.27
N GLY A 157 4.68 -4.14 -11.56
CA GLY A 157 4.93 -2.86 -12.20
C GLY A 157 4.48 -1.72 -11.30
N SER A 158 5.30 -0.67 -11.20
CA SER A 158 5.05 0.51 -10.37
C SER A 158 3.85 1.29 -10.92
N ASN A 159 2.64 0.77 -10.69
CA ASN A 159 1.38 1.43 -11.04
C ASN A 159 1.18 2.78 -10.32
N ALA A 160 2.15 3.22 -9.52
CA ALA A 160 2.19 4.54 -8.91
C ALA A 160 2.37 5.69 -9.92
N ALA A 161 2.74 5.44 -11.18
CA ALA A 161 2.98 6.50 -12.17
C ALA A 161 1.82 6.73 -13.17
N ALA A 162 0.76 5.93 -13.17
CA ALA A 162 -0.32 6.02 -14.16
C ALA A 162 -1.51 6.91 -13.74
N THR A 163 -1.44 7.58 -12.59
CA THR A 163 -2.50 8.49 -12.10
C THR A 163 -1.94 9.84 -11.61
N ALA A 164 -0.99 10.42 -12.35
CA ALA A 164 -0.54 11.80 -12.16
C ALA A 164 -0.91 12.65 -13.39
#